data_AF-A0AAU2VFU4-F1
#
_entry.id   AF-A0AAU2VFU4-F1
#
_cell.length_a   1.000
_cell.length_b   1.000
_cell.length_c   1.000
_cell.angle_alpha   90.00
_cell.angle_beta   90.00
_cell.angle_gamma   90.00
#
_symmetry.space_group_name_H-M   'P 1'
#
loop_
_entity.id
_entity.type
_entity.pdbx_description
1 polymer ?
#
loop_
_entity_poly.entity_id
_entity_poly.type
_entity_poly.pdbx_seq_one_letter_code
_entity_poly.pdbx_strand_id
1 'polypeptide(L)'
;MPRKRPAADHAGLLDRLPSVEHKPAADEDQLFEQSSLARVLLLLVKVDQEAEYLLCRELAEHALGAVPDPGEAPQEGEHRA
;
A
#
# COMPACT_ATOMS: atom_id res chain seq x y z
N MET A 1 1.48 16.32 52.59
CA MET A 1 0.33 16.74 51.77
C MET A 1 0.33 15.93 50.48
N PRO A 2 -0.63 15.03 50.23
CA PRO A 2 -0.64 14.22 49.00
C PRO A 2 -1.11 15.07 47.81
N ARG A 3 -0.32 15.09 46.73
CA ARG A 3 -0.66 15.81 45.49
C ARG A 3 -1.85 15.11 44.80
N LYS A 4 -3.02 15.73 44.82
CA LYS A 4 -4.20 15.31 44.07
C LYS A 4 -3.85 15.42 42.58
N ARG A 5 -3.76 14.28 41.87
CA ARG A 5 -3.51 14.26 40.43
C ARG A 5 -4.71 14.93 39.73
N PRO A 6 -4.50 15.88 38.82
CA PRO A 6 -5.61 16.49 38.08
C PRO A 6 -6.31 15.41 37.27
N ALA A 7 -7.64 15.32 37.41
CA ALA A 7 -8.45 14.45 36.57
C ALA A 7 -8.41 15.02 35.15
N ALA A 8 -8.03 14.20 34.17
CA ALA A 8 -7.97 14.63 32.78
C ALA A 8 -9.38 14.98 32.28
N ASP A 9 -9.54 16.17 31.71
CA ASP A 9 -10.78 16.61 31.08
C ASP A 9 -10.95 15.86 29.76
N HIS A 10 -11.75 14.80 29.82
CA HIS A 10 -11.98 13.90 28.70
C HIS A 10 -12.69 14.61 27.53
N ALA A 11 -13.59 15.56 27.81
CA ALA A 11 -14.33 16.26 26.77
C ALA A 11 -13.41 17.19 25.96
N GLY A 12 -12.58 17.98 26.66
CA GLY A 12 -11.62 18.86 26.01
C GLY A 12 -10.50 18.13 25.24
N LEU A 13 -10.25 16.86 25.54
CA LEU A 13 -9.33 16.03 24.76
C LEU A 13 -9.96 15.56 23.43
N LEU A 14 -11.25 15.25 23.42
CA LEU A 14 -11.96 14.83 22.20
C LEU A 14 -12.11 15.98 21.20
N ASP A 15 -12.39 17.20 21.67
CA ASP A 15 -12.51 18.39 20.82
C ASP A 15 -11.21 18.77 20.10
N ARG A 16 -10.07 18.28 20.60
CA ARG A 16 -8.73 18.56 20.02
C ARG A 16 -8.28 17.50 19.03
N LEU A 17 -9.04 16.41 18.87
CA LEU A 17 -8.71 15.40 17.88
C LEU A 17 -9.10 15.92 16.49
N PRO A 18 -8.24 15.71 15.47
CA PRO A 18 -8.61 16.00 14.09
C PRO A 18 -9.84 15.17 13.70
N SER A 19 -10.73 15.75 12.91
CA SER A 19 -11.92 15.04 12.42
C SER A 19 -11.49 13.78 11.67
N VAL A 20 -11.91 12.62 12.17
CA VAL A 20 -11.62 11.35 11.50
C VAL A 20 -12.52 11.28 10.27
N GLU A 21 -11.96 11.48 9.09
CA GLU A 21 -12.63 11.11 7.85
C GLU A 21 -12.82 9.59 7.85
N HIS A 22 -14.06 9.15 8.00
CA HIS A 22 -14.38 7.74 7.82
C HIS A 22 -14.20 7.41 6.32
N LYS A 23 -13.05 6.87 5.95
CA LYS A 23 -12.92 6.13 4.70
C LYS A 23 -13.58 4.76 4.89
N PRO A 24 -14.68 4.45 4.20
CA PRO A 24 -15.22 3.10 4.23
C PRO A 24 -14.14 2.13 3.75
N ALA A 25 -14.07 0.94 4.36
CA ALA A 25 -13.21 -0.12 3.84
C ALA A 25 -13.65 -0.41 2.40
N ALA A 26 -12.69 -0.55 1.49
CA ALA A 26 -12.99 -0.80 0.08
C ALA A 26 -13.75 -2.13 -0.02
N ASP A 27 -15.04 -2.04 -0.35
CA ASP A 27 -15.83 -3.18 -0.77
C ASP A 27 -15.20 -3.76 -2.05
N GLU A 28 -15.24 -5.08 -2.25
CA GLU A 28 -14.64 -5.71 -3.45
C GLU A 28 -15.23 -5.09 -4.73
N ASP A 29 -16.50 -4.70 -4.69
CA ASP A 29 -17.21 -3.99 -5.76
C ASP A 29 -16.65 -2.60 -6.06
N GLN A 30 -16.12 -1.89 -5.06
CA GLN A 30 -15.48 -0.57 -5.27
C GLN A 30 -14.07 -0.68 -5.84
N LEU A 31 -13.38 -1.80 -5.59
CA LEU A 31 -12.08 -2.06 -6.21
C LEU A 31 -12.23 -2.23 -7.72
N PHE A 32 -13.33 -2.80 -8.21
CA PHE A 32 -13.57 -2.97 -9.64
C PHE A 32 -13.72 -1.65 -10.41
N GLU A 33 -14.49 -0.71 -9.87
CA GLU A 33 -14.78 0.58 -10.51
C GLU A 33 -13.57 1.52 -10.58
N GLN A 34 -12.61 1.38 -9.66
CA GLN A 34 -11.42 2.24 -9.59
C GLN A 34 -10.15 1.62 -10.20
N SER A 35 -10.26 0.38 -10.67
CA SER A 35 -9.14 -0.42 -11.17
C SER A 35 -8.99 -0.30 -12.69
N SER A 36 -7.75 -0.39 -13.18
CA SER A 36 -7.52 -0.68 -14.61
C SER A 36 -8.10 -2.05 -14.96
N LEU A 37 -8.49 -2.25 -16.23
CA LEU A 37 -9.02 -3.54 -16.71
C LEU A 37 -8.11 -4.73 -16.34
N ALA A 38 -6.79 -4.54 -16.39
CA ALA A 38 -5.83 -5.56 -15.99
C ALA A 38 -5.99 -5.95 -14.51
N ARG A 39 -6.14 -4.97 -13.62
CA ARG A 39 -6.32 -5.17 -12.18
C ARG A 39 -7.67 -5.83 -11.85
N VAL A 40 -8.73 -5.46 -12.58
CA VAL A 40 -10.06 -6.12 -12.50
C VAL A 40 -9.98 -7.60 -12.87
N LEU A 41 -9.30 -7.94 -13.97
CA LEU A 41 -9.17 -9.33 -14.42
C LEU A 41 -8.41 -10.19 -13.39
N LEU A 42 -7.38 -9.64 -12.75
CA LEU A 42 -6.63 -10.33 -11.70
C LEU A 42 -7.49 -10.57 -10.44
N LEU A 43 -8.30 -9.58 -10.03
CA LEU A 43 -9.24 -9.71 -8.92
C LEU A 43 -10.32 -10.78 -9.19
N LEU A 44 -10.89 -10.81 -10.41
CA LEU A 44 -11.91 -11.80 -10.78
C LEU A 44 -11.39 -13.24 -10.74
N VAL A 45 -10.11 -13.45 -11.07
CA VAL A 45 -9.48 -14.78 -11.07
C VAL A 45 -8.92 -15.12 -9.67
N LYS A 46 -9.12 -14.25 -8.67
CA LYS A 46 -8.62 -14.40 -7.29
C LYS A 46 -7.11 -14.63 -7.23
N VAL A 47 -6.37 -13.94 -8.11
CA VAL A 47 -4.90 -13.97 -8.08
C VAL A 47 -4.44 -13.25 -6.84
N ASP A 48 -3.63 -13.91 -6.00
CA ASP A 48 -3.01 -13.27 -4.85
C ASP A 48 -1.87 -12.33 -5.28
N GLN A 49 -1.45 -11.44 -4.38
CA GLN A 49 -0.43 -10.43 -4.68
C GLN A 49 0.93 -11.04 -5.04
N GLU A 50 1.24 -12.22 -4.52
CA GLU A 50 2.51 -12.91 -4.79
C GLU A 50 2.52 -13.47 -6.21
N ALA A 51 1.43 -14.10 -6.64
CA ALA A 51 1.25 -14.60 -8.00
C ALA A 51 1.26 -13.47 -9.04
N GLU A 52 0.61 -12.33 -8.76
CA GLU A 52 0.66 -11.15 -9.62
C GLU A 52 2.09 -10.60 -9.73
N TYR A 53 2.80 -10.48 -8.61
CA TYR A 53 4.18 -10.02 -8.58
C TYR A 53 5.09 -10.91 -9.43
N LEU A 54 4.99 -12.23 -9.27
CA LEU A 54 5.79 -13.19 -10.04
C LEU A 54 5.52 -13.09 -11.54
N LEU A 55 4.25 -12.95 -11.95
CA LEU A 55 3.89 -12.78 -13.35
C LEU A 55 4.46 -11.49 -13.94
N CYS A 56 4.36 -10.38 -13.22
CA CYS A 56 4.94 -9.10 -13.64
C CYS A 56 6.46 -9.18 -13.75
N ARG A 57 7.12 -9.87 -12.81
CA ARG A 57 8.57 -10.07 -12.82
C ARG A 57 9.01 -10.90 -14.01
N GLU A 58 8.35 -12.02 -14.28
CA GLU A 58 8.65 -12.90 -15.42
C GLU A 58 8.52 -12.14 -16.74
N LEU A 59 7.45 -11.36 -16.91
CA LEU A 59 7.26 -10.53 -18.10
C LEU A 59 8.38 -9.48 -18.25
N ALA A 60 8.76 -8.81 -17.16
CA ALA A 60 9.81 -7.82 -17.17
C ALA A 60 11.18 -8.45 -17.47
N GLU A 61 11.46 -9.64 -16.93
CA GLU A 61 12.70 -10.37 -17.17
C GLU A 61 12.79 -10.87 -18.61
N HIS A 62 11.68 -11.33 -19.19
CA HIS A 62 11.62 -11.64 -20.61
C HIS A 62 11.89 -10.40 -21.49
N ALA A 63 11.37 -9.23 -21.11
CA ALA A 63 11.52 -8.00 -21.90
C ALA A 63 12.89 -7.31 -21.73
N LEU A 64 13.47 -7.36 -20.52
CA LEU A 64 14.66 -6.60 -20.12
C LEU A 64 15.89 -7.51 -19.94
N GLY A 65 15.72 -8.82 -19.97
CA GLY A 65 16.75 -9.83 -19.78
C GLY A 65 17.02 -10.18 -18.32
N ALA A 66 16.99 -9.20 -17.41
CA ALA A 66 17.19 -9.41 -15.97
C ALA A 66 16.40 -8.37 -15.16
N VAL A 67 15.83 -8.80 -14.03
CA VAL A 67 15.13 -7.92 -13.09
C VAL A 67 15.75 -8.09 -11.69
N PRO A 68 16.21 -6.98 -11.06
CA PRO A 68 16.86 -7.04 -9.76
C PRO A 68 15.90 -7.51 -8.67
N ASP A 69 16.46 -8.09 -7.60
CA ASP A 69 15.65 -8.52 -6.47
C ASP A 69 15.07 -7.33 -5.69
N PRO A 70 13.88 -7.48 -5.09
CA PRO A 70 13.24 -6.42 -4.33
C PRO A 70 14.13 -6.07 -3.12
N GLY A 71 14.64 -4.84 -3.12
CA GLY A 71 15.57 -4.35 -2.09
C GLY A 71 17.02 -4.25 -2.54
N GLU A 72 17.36 -4.79 -3.72
CA GLU A 72 18.63 -4.49 -4.36
C GLU A 72 18.57 -3.09 -4.97
N ALA A 73 19.47 -2.21 -4.56
CA ALA A 73 19.66 -0.95 -5.27
C ALA A 73 20.07 -1.27 -6.71
N PRO A 74 19.52 -0.57 -7.72
CA PRO A 74 20.03 -0.68 -9.07
C PRO A 74 21.53 -0.46 -9.00
N GLN A 75 22.31 -1.47 -9.38
CA GLN A 75 23.74 -1.26 -9.55
C GLN A 75 23.83 -0.21 -10.65
N GLU A 76 24.18 1.01 -10.28
CA GLU A 76 24.40 2.10 -11.22
C GLU A 76 25.42 1.59 -12.22
N GLY A 77 24.93 1.14 -13.38
CA GLY A 77 25.77 0.80 -14.50
C GLY A 77 26.63 2.02 -14.79
N GLU A 78 27.94 1.77 -14.87
CA GLU A 78 28.97 2.72 -15.25
C GLU A 78 28.60 3.46 -16.54
N HIS A 79 27.79 4.51 -16.44
CA HIS A 79 27.80 5.59 -17.41
C HIS A 79 28.95 6.52 -17.03
N ARG A 80 30.18 5.99 -17.15
CA ARG A 80 31.37 6.83 -17.26
C ARG A 80 31.50 7.24 -18.72
N ALA A 81 31.53 8.57 -18.88
CA ALA A 81 31.70 9.37 -20.09
C ALA A 81 32.61 8.79 -21.19
#